data_AF-A0AAW5RNW5-F1
#
_entry.id   AF-A0AAW5RNW5-F1
#
_cell.length_a   1.000
_cell.length_b   1.000
_cell.length_c   1.000
_cell.angle_alpha   90.00
_cell.angle_beta   90.00
_cell.angle_gamma   90.00
#
_symmetry.space_group_name_H-M   'P 1'
#
loop_
_entity.id
_entity.type
_entity.pdbx_description
1 polymer ?
#
loop_
_entity_poly.entity_id
_entity_poly.type
_entity_poly.pdbx_seq_one_letter_code
_entity_poly.pdbx_strand_id
1 'polypeptide(L)'
;MGRWFLRKTALALLAGLLFMISFTLFQYVSWWPTLTDNAFLVWGGSYQGNTFAELAPAMLEFSSVLACAFLPLFLLTPRPLLLPLFVGLWLWQTYDLAFMTATASTCLPHEIIWTFIVPHTHWLLLTLLPPLLLIRQLGRRLFAERNLGQNLGHPPF
;
A
#
# COMPACT_ATOMS: atom_id res chain seq x y z
N MET A 1 28.34 -10.57 5.97
CA MET A 1 26.95 -10.39 6.48
C MET A 1 26.30 -9.06 6.07
N GLY A 2 27.03 -7.94 5.99
CA GLY A 2 26.45 -6.61 5.71
C GLY A 2 25.62 -6.46 4.42
N ARG A 3 26.08 -7.01 3.27
CA ARG A 3 25.34 -6.90 2.00
C ARG A 3 23.96 -7.57 2.00
N TRP A 4 23.79 -8.66 2.75
CA TRP A 4 22.50 -9.34 2.85
C TRP A 4 21.50 -8.49 3.65
N PHE A 5 21.95 -7.93 4.77
CA PHE A 5 21.14 -7.03 5.59
C PHE A 5 20.75 -5.77 4.80
N LEU A 6 21.70 -5.19 4.05
CA LEU A 6 21.48 -4.01 3.20
C LEU A 6 20.42 -4.25 2.11
N ARG A 7 20.44 -5.44 1.49
CA ARG A 7 19.41 -5.82 0.49
C ARG A 7 18.04 -6.02 1.13
N LYS A 8 18.00 -6.57 2.35
CA LYS A 8 16.76 -6.78 3.10
C LYS A 8 16.13 -5.45 3.52
N THR A 9 16.94 -4.52 4.05
CA THR A 9 16.48 -3.17 4.41
C THR A 9 16.06 -2.38 3.18
N ALA A 10 16.81 -2.44 2.08
CA ALA A 10 16.43 -1.77 0.83
C ALA A 10 15.07 -2.28 0.30
N LEU A 11 14.83 -3.59 0.35
CA LEU A 11 13.57 -4.18 -0.10
C LEU A 11 12.39 -3.82 0.83
N ALA A 12 12.63 -3.72 2.15
CA ALA A 12 11.63 -3.28 3.12
C ALA A 12 11.29 -1.78 2.96
N LEU A 13 12.29 -0.93 2.76
CA LEU A 13 12.11 0.50 2.47
C LEU A 13 11.32 0.70 1.18
N LEU A 14 11.67 -0.05 0.13
CA LEU A 14 10.97 0.00 -1.14
C LEU A 14 9.52 -0.48 -1.02
N ALA A 15 9.26 -1.54 -0.24
CA ALA A 15 7.90 -1.97 0.07
C ALA A 15 7.12 -0.89 0.82
N GLY A 16 7.72 -0.22 1.80
CA GLY A 16 7.09 0.90 2.52
C GLY A 16 6.76 2.08 1.59
N LEU A 17 7.72 2.50 0.76
CA LEU A 17 7.50 3.59 -0.21
C LEU A 17 6.41 3.24 -1.23
N LEU A 18 6.43 2.01 -1.75
CA LEU A 18 5.40 1.53 -2.67
C LEU A 18 4.03 1.43 -1.99
N PHE A 19 3.98 1.05 -0.71
CA PHE A 19 2.77 1.06 0.09
C PHE A 19 2.21 2.48 0.19
N MET A 20 3.04 3.44 0.61
CA MET A 20 2.68 4.85 0.74
C MET A 20 2.09 5.38 -0.57
N ILE A 21 2.82 5.24 -1.68
CA ILE A 21 2.41 5.77 -2.99
C ILE A 21 1.13 5.09 -3.48
N SER A 22 1.09 3.76 -3.43
CA SER A 22 -0.06 2.98 -3.89
C SER A 22 -1.33 3.32 -3.12
N PHE A 23 -1.23 3.38 -1.80
CA PHE A 23 -2.36 3.63 -0.93
C PHE A 23 -2.83 5.09 -1.00
N THR A 24 -1.90 6.06 -1.14
CA THR A 24 -2.26 7.46 -1.38
C THR A 24 -2.97 7.62 -2.73
N LEU A 25 -2.48 6.94 -3.78
CA LEU A 25 -3.09 7.00 -5.10
C LEU A 25 -4.50 6.38 -5.10
N PHE A 26 -4.71 5.31 -4.35
CA PHE A 26 -6.04 4.72 -4.18
C PHE A 26 -7.00 5.66 -3.48
N GLN A 27 -6.58 6.26 -2.35
CA GLN A 27 -7.38 7.28 -1.67
C GLN A 27 -7.71 8.45 -2.61
N TYR A 28 -6.74 8.91 -3.40
CA TYR A 28 -6.98 9.98 -4.35
C TYR A 28 -8.06 9.62 -5.38
N VAL A 29 -7.95 8.45 -6.00
CA VAL A 29 -8.88 8.08 -7.07
C VAL A 29 -10.26 7.70 -6.52
N SER A 30 -10.33 7.08 -5.33
CA SER A 30 -11.64 6.79 -4.71
C SER A 30 -12.40 8.07 -4.33
N TRP A 31 -11.70 9.19 -4.12
CA TRP A 31 -12.31 10.49 -3.84
C TRP A 31 -12.56 11.33 -5.11
N TRP A 32 -12.06 10.89 -6.27
CA TRP A 32 -12.17 11.64 -7.53
C TRP A 32 -13.62 11.99 -7.92
N PRO A 33 -14.60 11.06 -7.88
CA PRO A 33 -16.00 11.38 -8.22
C PRO A 33 -16.62 12.42 -7.28
N THR A 34 -16.33 12.31 -5.98
CA THR A 34 -16.79 13.27 -4.97
C THR A 34 -16.20 14.66 -5.18
N LEU A 35 -14.92 14.74 -5.56
CA LEU A 35 -14.22 16.00 -5.85
C LEU A 35 -14.72 16.67 -7.13
N THR A 36 -15.18 15.90 -8.12
CA THR A 36 -15.70 16.45 -9.39
C THR A 36 -17.15 16.88 -9.31
N ASP A 37 -17.99 16.20 -8.50
CA ASP A 37 -19.44 16.44 -8.48
C ASP A 37 -19.87 17.49 -7.44
N ASN A 38 -19.15 17.67 -6.33
CA ASN A 38 -19.47 18.70 -5.33
C ASN A 38 -18.20 19.27 -4.67
N ALA A 39 -17.95 20.57 -4.86
CA ALA A 39 -16.89 21.30 -4.13
C ALA A 39 -17.14 21.39 -2.60
N PHE A 40 -18.28 20.89 -2.12
CA PHE A 40 -18.62 20.76 -0.71
C PHE A 40 -18.59 19.30 -0.30
N LEU A 41 -17.50 18.94 0.37
CA LEU A 41 -17.34 17.65 1.03
C LEU A 41 -18.36 17.52 2.16
N VAL A 42 -19.34 16.66 1.95
CA VAL A 42 -20.16 16.13 3.04
C VAL A 42 -19.89 14.64 3.08
N TRP A 43 -18.89 14.21 3.84
CA TRP A 43 -18.84 12.83 4.34
C TRP A 43 -18.06 12.76 5.66
N GLY A 44 -18.72 12.24 6.71
CA GLY A 44 -18.14 11.87 8.00
C GLY A 44 -17.73 13.02 8.91
N GLY A 45 -18.70 13.68 9.57
CA GLY A 45 -18.64 14.23 10.94
C GLY A 45 -17.50 15.18 11.41
N SER A 46 -16.38 15.34 10.72
CA SER A 46 -15.24 16.16 11.18
C SER A 46 -14.46 16.87 10.08
N TYR A 47 -14.72 16.60 8.79
CA TYR A 47 -14.05 17.29 7.68
C TYR A 47 -15.04 18.10 6.85
N GLN A 48 -15.73 19.02 7.52
CA GLN A 48 -16.47 20.09 6.86
C GLN A 48 -15.48 21.14 6.34
N GLY A 49 -15.31 21.24 5.02
CA GLY A 49 -14.84 22.48 4.39
C GLY A 49 -13.50 22.46 3.65
N ASN A 50 -12.80 21.34 3.55
CA ASN A 50 -11.43 21.35 3.07
C ASN A 50 -11.33 21.18 1.55
N THR A 51 -10.74 22.14 0.84
CA THR A 51 -10.50 22.03 -0.61
C THR A 51 -9.57 20.85 -0.94
N PHE A 52 -9.55 20.39 -2.20
CA PHE A 52 -8.64 19.32 -2.66
C PHE A 52 -7.18 19.48 -2.19
N ALA A 53 -6.70 20.73 -2.17
CA ALA A 53 -5.35 21.10 -1.76
C ALA A 53 -5.07 20.81 -0.27
N GLU A 54 -6.09 20.71 0.57
CA GLU A 54 -5.96 20.43 2.01
C GLU A 54 -6.08 18.94 2.32
N LEU A 55 -6.76 18.16 1.46
CA LEU A 55 -6.89 16.71 1.64
C LEU A 55 -5.70 15.91 1.10
N ALA A 56 -5.14 16.31 -0.03
CA ALA A 56 -3.97 15.66 -0.61
C ALA A 56 -2.78 15.53 0.39
N PRO A 57 -2.39 16.59 1.14
CA PRO A 57 -1.31 16.46 2.13
C PRO A 57 -1.71 15.57 3.31
N ALA A 58 -2.95 15.62 3.78
CA ALA A 58 -3.42 14.78 4.88
C ALA A 58 -3.43 13.28 4.51
N MET A 59 -3.88 12.93 3.30
CA MET A 59 -3.85 11.55 2.79
C MET A 59 -2.42 11.02 2.64
N LEU A 60 -1.50 11.87 2.19
CA LEU A 60 -0.09 11.55 2.07
C LEU A 60 0.57 11.37 3.44
N GLU A 61 0.27 12.25 4.39
CA GLU A 61 0.75 12.17 5.78
C GLU A 61 0.29 10.86 6.42
N PHE A 62 -1.01 10.55 6.32
CA PHE A 62 -1.57 9.30 6.83
C PHE A 62 -0.87 8.07 6.22
N SER A 63 -0.71 8.07 4.90
CA SER A 63 -0.04 6.97 4.18
C SER A 63 1.45 6.85 4.54
N SER A 64 2.11 7.98 4.81
CA SER A 64 3.51 8.02 5.26
C SER A 64 3.67 7.44 6.66
N VAL A 65 2.77 7.81 7.58
CA VAL A 65 2.72 7.24 8.93
C VAL A 65 2.50 5.73 8.88
N LEU A 66 1.55 5.26 8.06
CA LEU A 66 1.32 3.82 7.86
C LEU A 66 2.54 3.11 7.28
N ALA A 67 3.17 3.69 6.26
CA ALA A 67 4.38 3.11 5.65
C ALA A 67 5.53 3.00 6.66
N CYS A 68 5.70 3.98 7.54
CA CYS A 68 6.68 3.96 8.62
C CYS A 68 6.30 2.91 9.68
N ALA A 69 5.03 2.83 10.06
CA ALA A 69 4.52 1.86 11.03
C ALA A 69 4.65 0.41 10.54
N PHE A 70 4.48 0.16 9.23
CA PHE A 70 4.62 -1.16 8.62
C PHE A 70 6.05 -1.52 8.21
N LEU A 71 6.98 -0.55 8.23
CA LEU A 71 8.39 -0.79 7.94
C LEU A 71 9.02 -1.93 8.78
N PRO A 72 8.86 -2.01 10.11
CA PRO A 72 9.37 -3.14 10.89
C PRO A 72 8.75 -4.48 10.46
N LEU A 73 7.46 -4.50 10.10
CA LEU A 73 6.80 -5.70 9.59
C LEU A 73 7.43 -6.15 8.27
N PHE A 74 7.67 -5.23 7.32
CA PHE A 74 8.35 -5.58 6.06
C PHE A 74 9.79 -6.05 6.27
N LEU A 75 10.48 -5.52 7.29
CA LEU A 75 11.84 -5.92 7.62
C LEU A 75 11.92 -7.30 8.29
N LEU A 76 10.96 -7.63 9.16
CA LEU A 76 10.92 -8.89 9.90
C LEU A 76 10.38 -10.04 9.06
N THR A 77 9.43 -9.75 8.16
CA THR A 77 8.72 -10.76 7.36
C THR A 77 9.66 -11.48 6.40
N PRO A 78 9.60 -12.83 6.32
CA PRO A 78 10.35 -13.57 5.33
C PRO A 78 9.80 -13.27 3.93
N ARG A 79 10.69 -13.16 2.95
CA ARG A 79 10.37 -12.79 1.57
C ARG A 79 9.11 -13.42 0.94
N PRO A 80 8.84 -14.74 1.03
CA PRO A 80 7.64 -15.31 0.42
C PRO A 80 6.35 -14.74 1.04
N LEU A 81 6.40 -14.33 2.30
CA LEU A 81 5.28 -13.71 3.01
C LEU A 81 5.20 -12.20 2.80
N LEU A 82 6.21 -11.55 2.22
CA LEU A 82 6.19 -10.10 2.05
C LEU A 82 5.11 -9.63 1.07
N LEU A 83 4.91 -10.36 -0.04
CA LEU A 83 3.82 -10.08 -0.98
C LEU A 83 2.43 -10.24 -0.36
N PRO A 84 2.07 -11.40 0.25
CA PRO A 84 0.77 -11.55 0.87
C PRO A 84 0.59 -10.61 2.08
N LEU A 85 1.64 -10.29 2.83
CA LEU A 85 1.58 -9.31 3.91
C LEU A 85 1.31 -7.90 3.38
N PHE A 86 1.98 -7.50 2.29
CA PHE A 86 1.72 -6.22 1.63
C PHE A 86 0.26 -6.11 1.18
N VAL A 87 -0.25 -7.13 0.47
CA VAL A 87 -1.64 -7.17 0.02
C VAL A 87 -2.60 -7.14 1.21
N GLY A 88 -2.33 -7.96 2.24
CA GLY A 88 -3.17 -8.05 3.42
C GLY A 88 -3.26 -6.73 4.17
N LEU A 89 -2.13 -6.07 4.44
CA LEU A 89 -2.11 -4.76 5.09
C LEU A 89 -2.80 -3.69 4.25
N TRP A 90 -2.61 -3.72 2.93
CA TRP A 90 -3.22 -2.75 2.03
C TRP A 90 -4.75 -2.91 1.98
N LEU A 91 -5.23 -4.15 1.86
CA LEU A 91 -6.67 -4.46 1.86
C LEU A 91 -7.29 -4.17 3.24
N TRP A 92 -6.57 -4.49 4.32
CA TRP A 92 -7.01 -4.18 5.68
C TRP A 92 -7.18 -2.67 5.86
N GLN A 93 -6.21 -1.86 5.45
CA GLN A 93 -6.31 -0.39 5.56
C GLN A 93 -7.42 0.18 4.68
N THR A 94 -7.65 -0.40 3.51
CA THR A 94 -8.78 -0.02 2.64
C THR A 94 -10.11 -0.31 3.31
N TYR A 95 -10.24 -1.49 3.94
CA TYR A 95 -11.42 -1.87 4.69
C TYR A 95 -11.63 -0.99 5.92
N ASP A 96 -10.59 -0.72 6.71
CA ASP A 96 -10.66 0.10 7.91
C ASP A 96 -11.05 1.54 7.59
N LEU A 97 -10.53 2.10 6.50
CA LEU A 97 -10.94 3.40 5.98
C LEU A 97 -12.43 3.40 5.56
N ALA A 98 -12.88 2.37 4.85
CA ALA A 98 -14.29 2.23 4.48
C ALA A 98 -15.19 2.01 5.71
N PHE A 99 -14.69 1.34 6.75
CA PHE A 99 -15.42 1.09 7.99
C PHE A 99 -15.55 2.36 8.84
N MET A 100 -14.46 3.09 9.07
CA MET A 100 -14.46 4.35 9.81
C MET A 100 -15.34 5.42 9.15
N THR A 101 -15.53 5.32 7.84
CA THR A 101 -16.39 6.23 7.10
C THR A 101 -17.84 5.75 7.07
N ALA A 102 -18.09 4.44 7.03
CA ALA A 102 -19.42 3.85 7.13
C ALA A 102 -20.04 3.85 8.54
N THR A 103 -19.24 3.90 9.60
CA THR A 103 -19.75 4.06 10.98
C THR A 103 -20.44 5.41 11.19
N ALA A 104 -20.17 6.41 10.34
CA ALA A 104 -20.94 7.63 10.28
C ALA A 104 -22.34 7.47 9.61
N SER A 105 -22.60 6.35 8.93
CA SER A 105 -23.78 6.14 8.07
C SER A 105 -24.61 4.88 8.37
N THR A 106 -24.49 4.27 9.56
CA THR A 106 -25.29 3.12 10.04
C THR A 106 -25.20 1.82 9.21
N CYS A 107 -24.30 1.74 8.23
CA CYS A 107 -24.19 0.57 7.34
C CYS A 107 -23.62 -0.67 8.05
N LEU A 108 -24.12 -1.85 7.67
CA LEU A 108 -23.60 -3.12 8.19
C LEU A 108 -22.25 -3.48 7.51
N PRO A 109 -21.32 -4.19 8.19
CA PRO A 109 -19.98 -4.48 7.66
C PRO A 109 -19.94 -5.16 6.28
N HIS A 110 -20.95 -5.99 5.98
CA HIS A 110 -21.04 -6.67 4.69
C HIS A 110 -21.53 -5.74 3.56
N GLU A 111 -22.30 -4.70 3.88
CA GLU A 111 -22.78 -3.71 2.92
C GLU A 111 -21.63 -2.81 2.45
N ILE A 112 -20.66 -2.55 3.33
CA ILE A 112 -19.44 -1.80 3.00
C ILE A 112 -18.68 -2.49 1.84
N ILE A 113 -18.64 -3.82 1.83
CA ILE A 113 -17.93 -4.55 0.77
C ILE A 113 -18.60 -4.29 -0.59
N TRP A 114 -19.93 -4.37 -0.64
CA TRP A 114 -20.68 -4.18 -1.88
C TRP A 114 -20.77 -2.72 -2.33
N THR A 115 -20.79 -1.77 -1.39
CA THR A 115 -20.96 -0.35 -1.68
C THR A 115 -19.64 0.39 -1.89
N PHE A 116 -18.55 -0.04 -1.24
CA PHE A 116 -17.24 0.61 -1.34
C PHE A 116 -16.22 -0.20 -2.15
N ILE A 117 -16.06 -1.49 -1.86
CA ILE A 117 -14.97 -2.29 -2.42
C ILE A 117 -15.28 -2.70 -3.87
N VAL A 118 -16.50 -3.20 -4.12
CA VAL A 118 -16.91 -3.68 -5.45
C VAL A 118 -16.82 -2.59 -6.52
N PRO A 119 -17.37 -1.37 -6.33
CA PRO A 119 -17.30 -0.33 -7.36
C PRO A 119 -15.87 0.11 -7.66
N HIS A 120 -14.99 0.13 -6.66
CA HIS A 120 -13.61 0.57 -6.80
C HIS A 120 -12.63 -0.54 -7.17
N THR A 121 -13.10 -1.77 -7.45
CA THR A 121 -12.24 -2.94 -7.68
C THR A 121 -11.21 -2.70 -8.79
N HIS A 122 -11.57 -1.98 -9.85
CA HIS A 122 -10.67 -1.65 -10.95
C HIS A 122 -9.55 -0.69 -10.53
N TRP A 123 -9.87 0.33 -9.72
CA TRP A 123 -8.87 1.24 -9.14
C TRP A 123 -7.97 0.52 -8.15
N LEU A 124 -8.56 -0.33 -7.32
CA LEU A 124 -7.90 -1.24 -6.38
C LEU A 124 -6.81 -2.05 -7.09
N LEU A 125 -7.17 -2.70 -8.21
CA LEU A 125 -6.22 -3.47 -9.02
C LEU A 125 -5.15 -2.58 -9.64
N LEU A 126 -5.54 -1.41 -10.18
CA LEU A 126 -4.62 -0.50 -10.85
C LEU A 126 -3.58 0.10 -9.89
N THR A 127 -3.95 0.37 -8.65
CA THR A 127 -3.04 0.91 -7.64
C THR A 127 -2.20 -0.18 -6.96
N LEU A 128 -2.71 -1.41 -6.88
CA LEU A 128 -2.07 -2.53 -6.16
C LEU A 128 -1.18 -3.41 -7.05
N LEU A 129 -1.51 -3.62 -8.33
CA LEU A 129 -0.74 -4.50 -9.21
C LEU A 129 0.69 -3.98 -9.49
N PRO A 130 0.91 -2.70 -9.85
CA PRO A 130 2.24 -2.17 -10.12
C PRO A 130 3.25 -2.36 -8.97
N PRO A 131 2.93 -1.99 -7.71
CA PRO A 131 3.87 -2.17 -6.61
C PRO A 131 4.18 -3.65 -6.34
N LEU A 132 3.20 -4.55 -6.46
CA LEU A 132 3.42 -5.99 -6.30
C LEU A 132 4.38 -6.54 -7.36
N LEU A 133 4.21 -6.13 -8.62
CA LEU A 133 5.09 -6.53 -9.71
C LEU A 133 6.51 -5.99 -9.49
N LEU A 134 6.66 -4.75 -9.05
CA LEU A 134 7.96 -4.14 -8.75
C LEU A 134 8.66 -4.87 -7.61
N ILE A 135 7.98 -5.13 -6.49
CA ILE A 135 8.52 -5.91 -5.35
C ILE A 135 8.94 -7.30 -5.82
N ARG A 136 8.12 -7.98 -6.63
CA ARG A 136 8.42 -9.31 -7.15
C ARG A 136 9.62 -9.31 -8.10
N GLN A 137 9.73 -8.33 -8.99
CA GLN A 137 10.83 -8.21 -9.95
C GLN A 137 12.14 -7.85 -9.24
N LEU A 138 12.13 -6.85 -8.37
CA LEU A 138 13.31 -6.41 -7.62
C LEU A 138 13.78 -7.47 -6.64
N GLY A 139 12.86 -8.15 -5.96
CA GLY A 139 13.19 -9.31 -5.15
C GLY A 139 13.90 -10.38 -5.98
N ARG A 140 13.41 -10.71 -7.19
CA ARG A 140 14.07 -11.68 -8.08
C ARG A 140 15.47 -11.21 -8.47
N ARG A 141 15.64 -9.96 -8.90
CA ARG A 141 16.95 -9.42 -9.32
C ARG A 141 17.98 -9.39 -8.18
N LEU A 142 17.62 -8.84 -7.02
CA LEU A 142 18.53 -8.68 -5.86
C LEU A 142 19.06 -10.00 -5.30
N PHE A 143 18.38 -11.12 -5.57
CA PHE A 143 18.79 -12.45 -5.11
C PHE A 143 19.24 -13.37 -6.24
N ALA A 144 18.89 -13.13 -7.51
CA ALA A 144 19.50 -13.82 -8.65
C ALA A 144 21.02 -13.55 -8.71
N GLU A 145 21.45 -12.33 -8.35
CA GLU A 145 22.87 -12.00 -8.18
C GLU A 145 23.59 -12.86 -7.11
N ARG A 146 22.87 -13.43 -6.13
CA ARG A 146 23.45 -14.34 -5.14
C ARG A 146 23.87 -15.66 -5.76
N ASN A 147 23.05 -16.22 -6.66
CA ASN A 147 23.34 -17.50 -7.30
C ASN A 147 24.52 -17.39 -8.27
N LEU A 148 24.64 -16.27 -8.99
CA LEU A 148 25.80 -16.02 -9.87
C LEU A 148 27.10 -15.83 -9.07
N GLY A 149 27.04 -15.15 -7.92
CA GLY A 149 28.21 -14.99 -7.04
C GLY A 149 28.65 -16.26 -6.31
N GLN A 150 27.74 -17.23 -6.09
CA GLN A 150 28.08 -18.53 -5.50
C GLN A 150 28.65 -19.53 -6.54
N ASN A 151 28.23 -19.46 -7.80
CA ASN A 151 28.73 -20.36 -8.85
C ASN A 151 30.13 -20.01 -9.37
N LEU A 152 30.65 -18.81 -9.12
CA LEU A 152 32.03 -18.43 -9.47
C LEU A 152 33.05 -18.80 -8.37
N GLY A 153 32.61 -19.42 -7.26
CA GLY A 153 33.45 -19.79 -6.12
C GLY A 153 33.90 -21.25 -6.07
N HIS A 154 33.54 -22.08 -7.06
CA HIS A 154 33.99 -23.46 -7.14
C HIS A 154 35.10 -23.57 -8.19
N PRO A 155 36.39 -23.69 -7.81
CA PRO A 155 37.39 -24.19 -8.73
C PRO A 155 37.05 -25.64 -9.09
N PRO A 156 37.24 -26.05 -10.36
CA PRO A 156 37.12 -27.44 -10.75
C PRO A 156 38.33 -28.17 -10.17
N PHE A 157 38.10 -28.93 -9.11
CA PHE A 157 38.93 -30.07 -8.74
C PHE A 157 38.02 -31.28 -8.65
#